data_AF-A0A6C0CXC2-F1
#
_entry.id   AF-A0A6C0CXC2-F1
#
_cell.length_a   1.000
_cell.length_b   1.000
_cell.length_c   1.000
_cell.angle_alpha   90.00
_cell.angle_beta   90.00
_cell.angle_gamma   90.00
#
_symmetry.space_group_name_H-M   'P 1'
#
loop_
_entity.id
_entity.type
_entity.pdbx_description
1 polymer ?
#
loop_
_entity_poly.entity_id
_entity_poly.type
_entity_poly.pdbx_seq_one_letter_code
_entity_poly.pdbx_strand_id
1 'polypeptide(L)'
;MSLELLQENFSKCVKGYHLVNSSPINETIWEDLNSLIFTSSNIEVYSKSEGSHAPGMDINSSFGKLSNKSAKYSKNKKSIDISSYRLTTVCNNSNCGTPQAIIEEINKRKNFDYYSFILRDETTDPNTITYDWMLIPSNYPPLDPSQYTWEPSLSKKNNQIQTGWKTANEINGCKMSITFSMSSQLWIHIEMTEDIKKFIVATATASKTPRLNYIQLSEKSE
;
A
#
# COMPACT_ATOMS: atom_id res chain seq x y z
N MET A 1 -11.45 -21.48 0.40
CA MET A 1 -10.25 -20.85 0.97
C MET A 1 -10.48 -20.68 2.47
N SER A 2 -9.69 -21.32 3.34
CA SER A 2 -9.79 -21.04 4.78
C SER A 2 -8.95 -19.80 5.08
N LEU A 3 -9.55 -18.84 5.78
CA LEU A 3 -8.84 -17.65 6.29
C LEU A 3 -7.66 -18.05 7.18
N GLU A 4 -7.79 -19.17 7.89
CA GLU A 4 -6.76 -19.75 8.75
C GLU A 4 -5.47 -20.08 7.99
N LEU A 5 -5.55 -20.70 6.81
CA LEU A 5 -4.36 -21.06 6.03
C LEU A 5 -3.62 -19.82 5.51
N LEU A 6 -4.37 -18.78 5.09
CA LEU A 6 -3.79 -17.50 4.71
C LEU A 6 -3.05 -16.84 5.88
N GLN A 7 -3.67 -16.81 7.06
CA GLN A 7 -3.07 -16.25 8.27
C GLN A 7 -1.81 -16.99 8.69
N GLU A 8 -1.85 -18.33 8.64
CA GLU A 8 -0.69 -19.17 8.95
C GLU A 8 0.47 -18.89 7.99
N ASN A 9 0.20 -18.93 6.68
CA ASN A 9 1.21 -18.69 5.65
C ASN A 9 1.77 -17.26 5.70
N PHE A 10 0.92 -16.26 5.97
CA PHE A 10 1.36 -14.89 6.23
C PHE A 10 2.32 -14.83 7.42
N SER A 11 1.97 -15.43 8.55
CA SER A 11 2.83 -15.47 9.75
C SER A 11 4.18 -16.13 9.46
N LYS A 12 4.18 -17.25 8.74
CA LYS A 12 5.40 -17.96 8.32
C LYS A 12 6.27 -17.10 7.41
N CYS A 13 5.68 -16.43 6.42
CA CYS A 13 6.43 -15.56 5.49
C CYS A 13 7.05 -14.35 6.20
N VAL A 14 6.31 -13.66 7.05
CA VAL A 14 6.82 -12.50 7.82
C VAL A 14 7.95 -12.93 8.75
N LYS A 15 7.76 -14.01 9.51
CA LYS A 15 8.79 -14.53 10.41
C LYS A 15 10.01 -15.04 9.63
N GLY A 16 9.79 -15.76 8.55
CA GLY A 16 10.83 -16.30 7.68
C GLY A 16 11.70 -15.20 7.07
N TYR A 17 11.09 -14.14 6.54
CA TYR A 17 11.82 -12.96 6.05
C TYR A 17 12.72 -12.36 7.14
N HIS A 18 12.20 -12.22 8.35
CA HIS A 18 12.94 -11.66 9.49
C HIS A 18 13.92 -12.61 10.18
N LEU A 19 13.97 -13.90 9.78
CA LEU A 19 15.07 -14.77 10.21
C LEU A 19 16.41 -14.29 9.65
N VAL A 20 16.40 -13.66 8.48
CA VAL A 20 17.61 -13.23 7.75
C VAL A 20 17.70 -11.72 7.55
N ASN A 21 16.58 -10.99 7.58
CA ASN A 21 16.54 -9.55 7.34
C ASN A 21 16.10 -8.76 8.58
N SER A 22 16.82 -7.66 8.86
CA SER A 22 16.45 -6.71 9.92
C SER A 22 15.58 -5.55 9.41
N SER A 23 15.67 -5.26 8.11
CA SER A 23 14.89 -4.20 7.47
C SER A 23 13.39 -4.53 7.46
N PRO A 24 12.50 -3.54 7.55
CA PRO A 24 11.08 -3.80 7.37
C PRO A 24 10.74 -4.27 5.94
N ILE A 25 9.65 -5.03 5.82
CA ILE A 25 9.09 -5.43 4.52
C ILE A 25 8.59 -4.17 3.81
N ASN A 26 9.15 -3.88 2.64
CA ASN A 26 8.74 -2.79 1.75
C ASN A 26 7.84 -3.33 0.62
N GLU A 27 7.37 -2.44 -0.27
CA GLU A 27 6.47 -2.79 -1.38
C GLU A 27 7.02 -3.90 -2.29
N THR A 28 8.31 -3.83 -2.65
CA THR A 28 8.94 -4.82 -3.54
C THR A 28 8.96 -6.22 -2.91
N ILE A 29 9.46 -6.32 -1.68
CA ILE A 29 9.47 -7.59 -0.94
C ILE A 29 8.04 -8.08 -0.69
N TRP A 30 7.11 -7.17 -0.46
CA TRP A 30 5.72 -7.53 -0.23
C TRP A 30 5.08 -8.22 -1.44
N GLU A 31 5.42 -7.80 -2.66
CA GLU A 31 4.94 -8.48 -3.88
C GLU A 31 5.41 -9.94 -3.95
N ASP A 32 6.67 -10.21 -3.60
CA ASP A 32 7.23 -11.57 -3.51
C ASP A 32 6.50 -12.41 -2.46
N LEU A 33 6.41 -11.89 -1.24
CA LEU A 33 5.81 -12.61 -0.12
C LEU A 33 4.32 -12.84 -0.32
N ASN A 34 3.58 -11.85 -0.83
CA ASN A 34 2.13 -11.98 -1.08
C ASN A 34 1.85 -13.08 -2.11
N SER A 35 2.65 -13.13 -3.19
CA SER A 35 2.55 -14.20 -4.19
C SER A 35 2.83 -15.58 -3.59
N LEU A 36 3.86 -15.69 -2.75
CA LEU A 36 4.18 -16.95 -2.06
C LEU A 36 3.07 -17.39 -1.10
N ILE A 37 2.49 -16.45 -0.35
CA ILE A 37 1.37 -16.72 0.56
C ILE A 37 0.17 -17.24 -0.23
N PHE A 38 -0.15 -16.62 -1.37
CA PHE A 38 -1.25 -17.04 -2.23
C PHE A 38 -1.03 -18.46 -2.76
N THR A 39 0.10 -18.72 -3.41
CA THR A 39 0.41 -20.06 -3.95
C THR A 39 0.41 -21.12 -2.84
N SER A 40 0.98 -20.81 -1.67
CA SER A 40 1.00 -21.72 -0.49
C SER A 40 -0.38 -21.92 0.15
N SER A 41 -1.34 -21.04 -0.18
CA SER A 41 -2.73 -21.10 0.29
C SER A 41 -3.68 -21.66 -0.77
N ASN A 42 -3.15 -22.33 -1.81
CA ASN A 42 -3.89 -22.86 -2.95
C ASN A 42 -4.64 -21.80 -3.77
N ILE A 43 -4.11 -20.57 -3.81
CA ILE A 43 -4.56 -19.51 -4.70
C ILE A 43 -3.58 -19.47 -5.86
N GLU A 44 -4.06 -19.85 -7.04
CA GLU A 44 -3.25 -19.82 -8.26
C GLU A 44 -2.88 -18.38 -8.61
N VAL A 45 -1.59 -18.13 -8.82
CA VAL A 45 -1.04 -16.84 -9.29
C VAL A 45 -0.74 -16.96 -10.78
N TYR A 46 -1.43 -16.18 -11.60
CA TYR A 46 -1.31 -16.19 -13.06
C TYR A 46 -0.14 -15.34 -13.55
N SER A 47 0.10 -14.18 -12.92
CA SER A 47 1.18 -13.28 -13.29
C SER A 47 1.54 -12.33 -12.15
N LYS A 48 2.76 -11.79 -12.23
CA LYS A 48 3.32 -10.83 -11.28
C LYS A 48 4.11 -9.76 -12.05
N SER A 49 4.19 -8.54 -11.50
CA SER A 49 4.89 -7.42 -12.15
C SER A 49 6.40 -7.64 -12.27
N GLU A 50 7.02 -8.33 -11.30
CA GLU A 50 8.47 -8.57 -11.22
C GLU A 50 9.29 -7.27 -11.29
N GLY A 51 8.72 -6.17 -10.78
CA GLY A 51 9.34 -4.84 -10.86
C GLY A 51 9.17 -4.15 -12.22
N SER A 52 8.46 -4.75 -13.18
CA SER A 52 8.01 -4.07 -14.38
C SER A 52 6.82 -3.16 -14.06
N HIS A 53 7.04 -1.85 -14.15
CA HIS A 53 6.11 -0.79 -13.72
C HIS A 53 4.90 -0.59 -14.65
N ALA A 54 4.20 -1.65 -15.03
CA ALA A 54 2.85 -1.47 -15.58
C ALA A 54 2.00 -0.81 -14.48
N PRO A 55 1.41 0.38 -14.73
CA PRO A 55 0.71 1.09 -13.67
C PRO A 55 -0.53 0.29 -13.22
N GLY A 56 -0.65 0.13 -11.90
CA GLY A 56 -1.87 -0.36 -11.25
C GLY A 56 -1.74 -1.73 -10.61
N MET A 57 -1.65 -2.78 -11.42
CA MET A 57 -1.71 -4.18 -10.99
C MET A 57 -0.31 -4.79 -10.82
N ASP A 58 -0.09 -5.37 -9.64
CA ASP A 58 1.16 -6.02 -9.27
C ASP A 58 1.06 -7.55 -9.29
N ILE A 59 -0.11 -8.11 -8.94
CA ILE A 59 -0.38 -9.56 -8.95
C ILE A 59 -1.72 -9.83 -9.63
N ASN A 60 -1.78 -10.84 -10.49
CA ASN A 60 -3.01 -11.41 -11.03
C ASN A 60 -3.15 -12.86 -10.54
N SER A 61 -4.29 -13.20 -9.96
CA SER A 61 -4.51 -14.50 -9.34
C SER A 61 -5.96 -14.96 -9.47
N SER A 62 -6.22 -16.22 -9.15
CA SER A 62 -7.58 -16.79 -9.03
C SER A 62 -8.45 -16.08 -7.98
N PHE A 63 -7.84 -15.38 -7.02
CA PHE A 63 -8.56 -14.55 -6.05
C PHE A 63 -8.95 -13.17 -6.62
N GLY A 64 -8.20 -12.68 -7.61
CA GLY A 64 -8.35 -11.35 -8.19
C GLY A 64 -7.02 -10.66 -8.46
N LYS A 65 -7.10 -9.45 -8.97
CA LYS A 65 -5.97 -8.57 -9.28
C LYS A 65 -5.67 -7.66 -8.10
N LEU A 66 -4.39 -7.53 -7.76
CA LEU A 66 -3.94 -6.78 -6.59
C LEU A 66 -3.01 -5.63 -6.98
N SER A 67 -3.13 -4.52 -6.26
CA SER A 67 -2.10 -3.49 -6.17
C SER A 67 -1.46 -3.54 -4.78
N ASN A 68 -0.20 -3.97 -4.71
CA ASN A 68 0.56 -4.08 -3.48
C ASN A 68 1.04 -2.70 -3.04
N LYS A 69 0.87 -2.39 -1.76
CA LYS A 69 1.33 -1.14 -1.17
C LYS A 69 1.91 -1.41 0.21
N SER A 70 2.85 -0.59 0.65
CA SER A 70 3.39 -0.65 2.01
C SER A 70 3.24 0.69 2.71
N ALA A 71 2.93 0.66 4.00
CA ALA A 71 2.89 1.87 4.83
C ALA A 71 3.36 1.58 6.25
N LYS A 72 3.73 2.65 6.94
CA LYS A 72 3.96 2.67 8.37
C LYS A 72 2.74 3.31 9.05
N TYR A 73 2.28 2.70 10.13
CA TYR A 73 1.28 3.32 10.98
C TYR A 73 1.78 4.65 11.56
N SER A 74 0.89 5.61 11.64
CA SER A 74 1.06 6.78 12.49
C SER A 74 1.03 6.36 13.98
N LYS A 75 1.34 7.31 14.87
CA LYS A 75 1.37 7.06 16.31
C LYS A 75 0.05 6.44 16.80
N ASN A 76 0.13 5.37 17.58
CA ASN A 76 -1.00 4.61 18.11
C ASN A 76 -1.89 3.96 17.03
N LYS A 77 -1.32 3.63 15.86
CA LYS A 77 -2.05 3.00 14.74
C LYS A 77 -3.31 3.75 14.29
N LYS A 78 -3.31 5.08 14.39
CA LYS A 78 -4.49 5.90 14.05
C LYS A 78 -4.73 6.02 12.55
N SER A 79 -3.67 6.08 11.77
CA SER A 79 -3.75 6.34 10.33
C SER A 79 -2.54 5.81 9.59
N ILE A 80 -2.64 5.79 8.26
CA ILE A 80 -1.56 5.48 7.34
C ILE A 80 -1.58 6.47 6.18
N ASP A 81 -0.41 6.74 5.62
CA ASP A 81 -0.25 7.49 4.38
C ASP A 81 0.34 6.59 3.30
N ILE A 82 -0.33 6.53 2.15
CA ILE A 82 0.05 5.70 1.01
C ILE A 82 0.34 6.59 -0.18
N SER A 83 1.51 6.41 -0.78
CA SER A 83 1.79 6.91 -2.12
C SER A 83 1.23 5.95 -3.18
N SER A 84 0.57 6.48 -4.21
CA SER A 84 -0.03 5.70 -5.29
C SER A 84 0.52 6.11 -6.67
N TYR A 85 -0.29 6.70 -7.56
CA TYR A 85 0.11 7.04 -8.93
C TYR A 85 0.84 8.38 -9.03
N ARG A 86 1.83 8.46 -9.94
CA ARG A 86 2.36 9.73 -10.44
C ARG A 86 1.45 10.25 -11.54
N LEU A 87 0.94 11.47 -11.37
CA LEU A 87 -0.07 12.08 -12.24
C LEU A 87 0.52 13.21 -13.11
N THR A 88 1.84 13.18 -13.37
CA THR A 88 2.56 14.21 -14.14
C THR A 88 2.00 14.42 -15.54
N THR A 89 1.34 13.41 -16.11
CA THR A 89 0.69 13.43 -17.42
C THR A 89 -0.55 14.33 -17.46
N VAL A 90 -1.23 14.52 -16.32
CA VAL A 90 -2.48 15.29 -16.22
C VAL A 90 -2.35 16.55 -15.35
N CYS A 91 -1.38 16.60 -14.44
CA CYS A 91 -1.13 17.78 -13.61
C CYS A 91 0.36 17.92 -13.21
N ASN A 92 0.87 19.14 -13.22
CA ASN A 92 2.22 19.53 -12.81
C ASN A 92 2.29 21.06 -12.58
N ASN A 93 3.50 21.59 -12.32
CA ASN A 93 3.70 23.04 -12.05
C ASN A 93 3.35 23.96 -13.24
N SER A 94 3.42 23.45 -14.48
CA SER A 94 3.16 24.23 -15.70
C SER A 94 1.71 24.09 -16.17
N ASN A 95 1.08 22.94 -15.89
CA ASN A 95 -0.32 22.68 -16.17
C ASN A 95 -0.96 22.04 -14.94
N CYS A 96 -1.77 22.80 -14.20
CA CYS A 96 -2.37 22.32 -12.97
C CYS A 96 -3.43 21.21 -13.20
N GLY A 97 -3.90 21.01 -14.44
CA GLY A 97 -4.95 20.04 -14.76
C GLY A 97 -6.32 20.45 -14.21
N THR A 98 -7.27 19.52 -14.28
CA THR A 98 -8.61 19.67 -13.71
C THR A 98 -8.96 18.47 -12.83
N PRO A 99 -9.87 18.61 -11.85
CA PRO A 99 -10.35 17.49 -11.05
C PRO A 99 -10.85 16.30 -11.89
N GLN A 100 -11.56 16.58 -12.98
CA GLN A 100 -12.10 15.56 -13.88
C GLN A 100 -10.99 14.74 -14.53
N ALA A 101 -9.99 15.39 -15.12
CA ALA A 101 -8.85 14.70 -15.73
C ALA A 101 -8.04 13.89 -14.71
N ILE A 102 -7.92 14.40 -13.47
CA ILE A 102 -7.26 13.69 -12.37
C ILE A 102 -8.03 12.43 -12.00
N ILE A 103 -9.34 12.52 -11.80
CA ILE A 103 -10.22 11.39 -11.45
C ILE A 103 -10.17 10.32 -12.55
N GLU A 104 -10.29 10.74 -13.82
CA GLU A 104 -10.21 9.85 -14.98
C GLU A 104 -8.88 9.10 -15.04
N GLU A 105 -7.76 9.80 -14.86
CA GLU A 105 -6.42 9.19 -14.90
C GLU A 105 -6.19 8.23 -13.72
N ILE A 106 -6.67 8.56 -12.52
CA ILE A 106 -6.62 7.66 -11.36
C ILE A 106 -7.44 6.39 -11.64
N ASN A 107 -8.67 6.54 -12.10
CA ASN A 107 -9.56 5.40 -12.37
C ASN A 107 -9.07 4.53 -13.53
N LYS A 108 -8.47 5.12 -14.56
CA LYS A 108 -7.81 4.40 -15.65
C LYS A 108 -6.67 3.50 -15.15
N ARG A 109 -5.93 3.93 -14.14
CA ARG A 109 -4.82 3.17 -13.52
C ARG A 109 -5.29 2.13 -12.51
N LYS A 110 -6.55 2.17 -12.07
CA LYS A 110 -7.17 1.15 -11.22
C LYS A 110 -7.63 -0.07 -12.02
N ASN A 111 -6.68 -0.75 -12.65
CA ASN A 111 -6.92 -1.99 -13.40
C ASN A 111 -6.87 -3.26 -12.52
N PHE A 112 -7.19 -3.13 -11.24
CA PHE A 112 -7.12 -4.19 -10.22
C PHE A 112 -8.32 -4.15 -9.27
N ASP A 113 -8.56 -5.26 -8.59
CA ASP A 113 -9.75 -5.49 -7.75
C ASP A 113 -9.52 -5.06 -6.30
N TYR A 114 -8.31 -5.26 -5.77
CA TYR A 114 -7.98 -4.93 -4.38
C TYR A 114 -6.66 -4.18 -4.24
N TYR A 115 -6.61 -3.26 -3.29
CA TYR A 115 -5.34 -2.85 -2.69
C TYR A 115 -4.93 -3.88 -1.64
N SER A 116 -3.71 -4.40 -1.75
CA SER A 116 -3.09 -5.30 -0.79
C SER A 116 -2.01 -4.55 -0.01
N PHE A 117 -2.37 -4.12 1.19
CA PHE A 117 -1.48 -3.34 2.05
C PHE A 117 -0.71 -4.24 3.00
N ILE A 118 0.60 -4.04 3.09
CA ILE A 118 1.39 -4.43 4.25
C ILE A 118 1.63 -3.20 5.14
N LEU A 119 1.02 -3.22 6.32
CA LEU A 119 1.12 -2.13 7.29
C LEU A 119 2.06 -2.53 8.40
N ARG A 120 3.03 -1.68 8.75
CA ARG A 120 3.98 -1.95 9.83
C ARG A 120 3.80 -1.01 11.01
N ASP A 121 3.78 -1.61 12.20
CA ASP A 121 3.94 -0.92 13.48
C ASP A 121 5.32 -1.23 14.06
N GLU A 122 6.13 -0.19 14.13
CA GLU A 122 7.48 -0.22 14.68
C GLU A 122 7.57 0.54 16.03
N THR A 123 6.43 1.04 16.54
CA THR A 123 6.40 2.00 17.65
C THR A 123 6.23 1.34 19.02
N THR A 124 5.63 0.16 19.07
CA THR A 124 5.28 -0.50 20.33
C THR A 124 6.47 -1.13 21.05
N ASP A 125 7.38 -1.77 20.31
CA ASP A 125 8.57 -2.44 20.85
C ASP A 125 9.77 -2.20 19.94
N PRO A 126 10.92 -1.73 20.47
CA PRO A 126 12.11 -1.47 19.67
C PRO A 126 12.67 -2.73 18.99
N ASN A 127 12.45 -3.92 19.53
CA ASN A 127 13.04 -5.18 19.05
C ASN A 127 12.13 -5.98 18.11
N THR A 128 10.88 -5.55 17.91
CA THR A 128 9.91 -6.25 17.06
C THR A 128 9.23 -5.31 16.08
N ILE A 129 8.67 -5.89 15.02
CA ILE A 129 7.78 -5.21 14.08
C ILE A 129 6.50 -6.04 14.02
N THR A 130 5.36 -5.38 14.18
CA THR A 130 4.06 -6.00 13.95
C THR A 130 3.55 -5.57 12.58
N TYR A 131 3.10 -6.54 11.79
CA TYR A 131 2.54 -6.32 10.48
C TYR A 131 1.07 -6.69 10.46
N ASP A 132 0.26 -5.83 9.85
CA ASP A 132 -1.11 -6.13 9.47
C ASP A 132 -1.18 -6.20 7.95
N TRP A 133 -1.76 -7.28 7.42
CA TRP A 133 -2.10 -7.41 6.01
C TRP A 133 -3.56 -7.03 5.81
N MET A 134 -3.80 -6.05 4.95
CA MET A 134 -5.15 -5.61 4.59
C MET A 134 -5.46 -5.80 3.11
N LEU A 135 -6.67 -6.26 2.82
CA LEU A 135 -7.21 -6.37 1.47
C LEU A 135 -8.46 -5.49 1.35
N ILE A 136 -8.32 -4.30 0.76
CA ILE A 136 -9.41 -3.34 0.58
C ILE A 136 -9.84 -3.32 -0.89
N PRO A 137 -11.14 -3.48 -1.22
CA PRO A 137 -11.62 -3.33 -2.59
C PRO A 137 -11.20 -1.99 -3.21
N SER A 138 -10.79 -1.99 -4.47
CA SER A 138 -10.28 -0.79 -5.17
C SER A 138 -11.35 0.29 -5.37
N ASN A 139 -12.63 -0.11 -5.33
CA ASN A 139 -13.82 0.72 -5.38
C ASN A 139 -14.38 1.08 -3.99
N TYR A 140 -13.68 0.77 -2.89
CA TYR A 140 -14.14 1.15 -1.55
C TYR A 140 -14.22 2.68 -1.43
N PRO A 141 -15.28 3.29 -0.85
CA PRO A 141 -15.53 4.72 -0.97
C PRO A 141 -14.36 5.63 -0.54
N PRO A 142 -13.64 5.36 0.57
CA PRO A 142 -12.43 6.11 0.93
C PRO A 142 -11.31 6.10 -0.12
N LEU A 143 -11.27 5.08 -0.98
CA LEU A 143 -10.26 4.94 -2.02
C LEU A 143 -10.77 5.43 -3.39
N ASP A 144 -12.06 5.72 -3.56
CA ASP A 144 -12.64 6.19 -4.82
C ASP A 144 -12.47 7.73 -4.95
N PRO A 145 -11.64 8.21 -5.90
CA PRO A 145 -11.38 9.65 -6.06
C PRO A 145 -12.62 10.45 -6.49
N SER A 146 -13.64 9.79 -7.05
CA SER A 146 -14.87 10.45 -7.51
C SER A 146 -15.82 10.84 -6.38
N GLN A 147 -15.63 10.26 -5.19
CA GLN A 147 -16.41 10.59 -3.99
C GLN A 147 -15.94 11.90 -3.32
N TYR A 148 -14.84 12.48 -3.80
CA TYR A 148 -14.23 13.66 -3.22
C TYR A 148 -14.40 14.89 -4.11
N THR A 149 -14.61 16.02 -3.45
CA THR A 149 -14.50 17.36 -4.04
C THR A 149 -13.04 17.79 -3.97
N TRP A 150 -12.43 18.06 -5.11
CA TRP A 150 -11.03 18.48 -5.19
C TRP A 150 -10.90 20.00 -5.25
N GLU A 151 -9.97 20.54 -4.47
CA GLU A 151 -9.64 21.96 -4.43
C GLU A 151 -8.13 22.21 -4.66
N PRO A 152 -7.78 23.35 -5.27
CA PRO A 152 -6.39 23.76 -5.42
C PRO A 152 -5.67 23.88 -4.06
N SER A 153 -4.47 23.33 -3.98
CA SER A 153 -3.54 23.67 -2.90
C SER A 153 -2.72 24.89 -3.31
N LEU A 154 -2.63 25.90 -2.46
CA LEU A 154 -1.94 27.17 -2.76
C LEU A 154 -0.65 27.30 -1.94
N SER A 155 0.36 27.96 -2.51
CA SER A 155 1.63 28.22 -1.81
C SER A 155 1.45 29.17 -0.63
N LYS A 156 1.98 28.79 0.55
CA LYS A 156 1.99 29.66 1.74
C LYS A 156 2.77 30.96 1.56
N LYS A 157 3.80 30.96 0.70
CA LYS A 157 4.63 32.15 0.43
C LYS A 157 3.98 33.09 -0.57
N ASN A 158 3.16 32.56 -1.47
CA ASN A 158 2.45 33.31 -2.49
C ASN A 158 1.11 32.64 -2.75
N ASN A 159 0.08 33.08 -2.03
CA ASN A 159 -1.29 32.52 -2.06
C ASN A 159 -1.98 32.57 -3.43
N GLN A 160 -1.28 32.97 -4.50
CA GLN A 160 -1.77 32.97 -5.87
C GLN A 160 -1.24 31.80 -6.71
N ILE A 161 -0.19 31.10 -6.25
CA ILE A 161 0.41 29.99 -7.01
C ILE A 161 -0.17 28.66 -6.51
N GLN A 162 -0.84 27.94 -7.41
CA GLN A 162 -1.26 26.57 -7.16
C GLN A 162 -0.06 25.63 -7.13
N THR A 163 0.07 24.86 -6.06
CA THR A 163 1.15 23.91 -5.79
C THR A 163 0.69 22.45 -5.80
N GLY A 164 -0.61 22.22 -6.01
CA GLY A 164 -1.18 20.89 -6.00
C GLY A 164 -2.70 20.85 -5.95
N TRP A 165 -3.21 19.70 -5.54
CA TRP A 165 -4.62 19.43 -5.30
C TRP A 165 -4.80 18.74 -3.95
N LYS A 166 -5.92 18.98 -3.29
CA LYS A 166 -6.34 18.25 -2.08
C LYS A 166 -7.84 18.06 -2.10
N THR A 167 -8.34 17.10 -1.34
CA THR A 167 -9.78 16.94 -1.16
C THR A 167 -10.28 17.91 -0.09
N ALA A 168 -11.40 18.58 -0.38
CA ALA A 168 -12.04 19.52 0.53
C ALA A 168 -12.88 18.82 1.61
N ASN A 169 -13.47 17.68 1.25
CA ASN A 169 -14.19 16.80 2.15
C ASN A 169 -13.32 15.60 2.57
N GLU A 170 -13.77 14.92 3.64
CA GLU A 170 -13.22 13.65 4.12
C GLU A 170 -14.31 12.57 4.05
N ILE A 171 -13.89 11.32 3.84
CA ILE A 171 -14.77 10.14 3.87
C ILE A 171 -14.23 9.20 4.92
N ASN A 172 -14.96 9.01 6.02
CA ASN A 172 -14.50 8.24 7.18
C ASN A 172 -13.11 8.69 7.68
N GLY A 173 -12.85 10.01 7.68
CA GLY A 173 -11.56 10.60 8.06
C GLY A 173 -10.45 10.47 6.99
N CYS A 174 -10.73 9.81 5.86
CA CYS A 174 -9.79 9.64 4.76
C CYS A 174 -9.80 10.85 3.83
N LYS A 175 -8.66 11.13 3.20
CA LYS A 175 -8.47 12.26 2.26
C LYS A 175 -7.37 11.97 1.26
N MET A 176 -7.33 12.75 0.18
CA MET A 176 -6.30 12.63 -0.85
C MET A 176 -5.62 13.97 -1.12
N SER A 177 -4.36 13.90 -1.57
CA SER A 177 -3.62 15.08 -2.01
C SER A 177 -2.61 14.75 -3.11
N ILE A 178 -2.27 15.77 -3.89
CA ILE A 178 -1.28 15.72 -4.97
C ILE A 178 -0.43 16.98 -4.81
N THR A 179 0.89 16.84 -4.73
CA THR A 179 1.81 17.98 -4.73
C THR A 179 2.63 17.98 -6.01
N PHE A 180 2.71 19.11 -6.70
CA PHE A 180 3.42 19.23 -7.99
C PHE A 180 4.95 19.22 -7.88
N SER A 181 5.50 19.18 -6.67
CA SER A 181 6.95 19.04 -6.49
C SER A 181 7.43 17.65 -6.90
N MET A 182 8.36 17.61 -7.85
CA MET A 182 9.03 16.44 -8.44
C MET A 182 8.16 15.51 -9.30
N SER A 183 7.04 14.98 -8.79
CA SER A 183 6.38 13.82 -9.45
C SER A 183 4.85 13.83 -9.48
N SER A 184 4.19 14.92 -9.04
CA SER A 184 2.72 14.99 -8.97
C SER A 184 2.11 13.70 -8.38
N GLN A 185 2.71 13.24 -7.29
CA GLN A 185 2.41 11.96 -6.67
C GLN A 185 1.08 12.07 -5.92
N LEU A 186 0.15 11.15 -6.21
CA LEU A 186 -1.05 10.96 -5.40
C LEU A 186 -0.66 10.36 -4.04
N TRP A 187 -1.11 11.03 -2.98
CA TRP A 187 -1.05 10.59 -1.60
C TRP A 187 -2.48 10.36 -1.09
N ILE A 188 -2.69 9.22 -0.46
CA ILE A 188 -3.96 8.83 0.15
C ILE A 188 -3.71 8.69 1.65
N HIS A 189 -4.41 9.50 2.44
CA HIS A 189 -4.45 9.38 3.88
C HIS A 189 -5.65 8.53 4.28
N ILE A 190 -5.41 7.48 5.05
CA ILE A 190 -6.46 6.56 5.52
C ILE A 190 -6.48 6.57 7.04
N GLU A 191 -7.63 6.95 7.61
CA GLU A 191 -7.88 6.84 9.05
C GLU A 191 -8.29 5.40 9.38
N MET A 192 -7.69 4.81 10.41
CA MET A 192 -7.91 3.43 10.85
C MET A 192 -9.17 3.33 11.73
N THR A 193 -10.31 3.59 11.12
CA THR A 193 -11.64 3.38 11.74
C THR A 193 -11.95 1.88 11.87
N GLU A 194 -12.90 1.51 12.73
CA GLU A 194 -13.35 0.11 12.87
C GLU A 194 -13.86 -0.47 11.53
N ASP A 195 -14.49 0.38 10.71
CA ASP A 195 -14.96 0.02 9.38
C ASP A 195 -13.81 -0.29 8.40
N ILE A 196 -12.67 0.39 8.51
CA ILE A 196 -11.47 0.08 7.71
C ILE A 196 -10.76 -1.17 8.26
N LYS A 197 -10.69 -1.33 9.58
CA LYS A 197 -10.00 -2.46 10.22
C LYS A 197 -10.60 -3.82 9.88
N LYS A 198 -11.88 -3.89 9.48
CA LYS A 198 -12.51 -5.16 9.02
C LYS A 198 -11.79 -5.80 7.82
N PHE A 199 -11.00 -5.02 7.08
CA PHE A 199 -10.23 -5.50 5.94
C PHE A 199 -8.86 -6.09 6.32
N ILE A 200 -8.50 -6.08 7.62
CA ILE A 200 -7.31 -6.80 8.10
C ILE A 200 -7.60 -8.30 8.02
N VAL A 201 -6.85 -9.00 7.17
CA VAL A 201 -7.01 -10.44 6.94
C VAL A 201 -6.02 -11.27 7.75
N ALA A 202 -4.86 -10.70 8.12
CA ALA A 202 -3.87 -11.37 8.94
C ALA A 202 -2.97 -10.38 9.68
N THR A 203 -2.45 -10.81 10.83
CA THR A 203 -1.48 -10.06 11.65
C THR A 203 -0.33 -10.97 12.04
N ALA A 204 0.90 -10.45 12.03
CA ALA A 204 2.08 -11.18 12.44
C ALA A 204 3.12 -10.26 13.07
N THR A 205 3.76 -10.73 14.15
CA THR A 205 4.87 -10.03 14.79
C THR A 205 6.16 -10.82 14.58
N ALA A 206 7.23 -10.12 14.24
CA ALA A 206 8.57 -10.68 14.06
C ALA A 206 9.63 -9.84 14.78
N SER A 207 10.76 -10.48 15.11
CA SER A 207 11.92 -9.78 15.68
C SER A 207 12.67 -9.02 14.60
N LYS A 208 13.22 -7.84 14.94
CA LYS A 208 14.13 -7.07 14.09
C LYS A 208 15.54 -7.66 14.05
N THR A 209 15.87 -8.59 14.95
CA THR A 209 17.19 -9.20 15.06
C THR A 209 17.24 -10.46 14.19
N PRO A 210 18.00 -10.46 13.08
CA PRO A 210 18.19 -11.65 12.27
C PRO A 210 18.85 -12.75 13.10
N ARG A 211 18.41 -13.99 12.91
CA ARG A 211 18.96 -15.17 13.58
C ARG A 211 19.92 -15.95 12.68
N LEU A 212 19.82 -15.73 11.37
CA LEU A 212 20.62 -16.37 10.34
C LEU A 212 21.12 -15.30 9.38
N ASN A 213 22.25 -15.56 8.73
CA ASN A 213 22.65 -14.86 7.50
C ASN A 213 22.50 -15.80 6.29
N TYR A 214 22.72 -15.29 5.08
CA TYR A 214 22.57 -16.08 3.85
C TYR A 214 23.53 -17.28 3.75
N ILE A 215 24.73 -17.18 4.34
CA ILE A 215 25.69 -18.30 4.38
C ILE A 215 25.12 -19.44 5.24
N GLN A 216 24.69 -19.12 6.46
CA GLN A 216 24.10 -20.08 7.40
C GLN A 216 22.79 -20.68 6.88
N LEU A 217 22.05 -19.95 6.04
CA LEU A 217 20.84 -20.48 5.40
C LEU A 217 21.20 -21.51 4.32
N SER A 218 22.20 -21.22 3.49
CA SER A 218 22.69 -22.12 2.44
C SER A 218 23.23 -23.43 3.03
N GLU A 219 24.02 -23.34 4.09
CA GLU A 219 24.60 -24.51 4.79
C GLU A 219 23.54 -25.43 5.43
N LYS A 220 22.31 -24.95 5.65
CA LYS A 220 21.21 -25.73 6.22
C LYS A 220 20.28 -26.35 5.18
N SER A 221 20.39 -25.92 3.93
CA SER A 221 19.56 -26.40 2.82
C SER A 221 20.20 -27.54 2.02
N GLU A 222 21.49 -27.80 2.26
CA GLU A 222 22.23 -28.96 1.76
C GLU A 222 22.10 -30.15 2.73
#